data_AF-A0A6P3XB25-F1
#
_entry.id   AF-A0A6P3XB25-F1
#
_cell.length_a   1.000
_cell.length_b   1.000
_cell.length_c   1.000
_cell.angle_alpha   90.00
_cell.angle_beta   90.00
_cell.angle_gamma   90.00
#
_symmetry.space_group_name_H-M   'P 1'
#
loop_
_entity.id
_entity.type
_entity.pdbx_description
1 polymer ?
#
loop_
_entity_poly.entity_id
_entity_poly.type
_entity_poly.pdbx_seq_one_letter_code
_entity_poly.pdbx_strand_id
1 'polypeptide(L)'
;MDNQDKDFDNKLYFKCVNVRDTEATDDVICANKMDTCRSGNVTANMKGTSEFFVKYRGRVYDVNSFLNNHPGGKNTLGRFKDQVLDGALVRHPHSKSAYYLLEEFAVHRQERYNECEDLVNWDAPILRQVGLMGDRYWEWVNLPVNRPIRFFQSDILEILSITPWYLVPIVWIPIVTYFIYVGCVLNISTNLVVSSQRILMSFTLGILIWTIMEYFVHRKIFHLKPPHNSKLLITLHFLFHGNHHKAPLDGRRLVFPPVFSVIVAGILWYIYKAIFPVTMAHLIAAGNIMGKLYGISLL
;
A
#
# COMPACT_ATOMS: atom_id res chain seq x y z
N MET A 1 -17.16 -12.11 30.24
CA MET A 1 -16.15 -12.97 29.59
C MET A 1 -15.63 -12.22 28.37
N ASP A 2 -14.36 -11.93 28.22
CA ASP A 2 -13.38 -11.35 29.11
C ASP A 2 -12.56 -10.39 28.22
N ASN A 3 -12.10 -9.29 28.80
CA ASN A 3 -11.54 -8.14 28.11
C ASN A 3 -10.01 -8.35 28.02
N GLN A 4 -9.53 -9.07 27.01
CA GLN A 4 -8.10 -9.28 26.74
C GLN A 4 -7.80 -9.15 25.24
N ASP A 5 -7.41 -7.93 24.84
CA ASP A 5 -6.39 -7.68 23.81
C ASP A 5 -6.10 -6.16 23.80
N LYS A 6 -5.69 -5.68 24.97
CA LYS A 6 -4.91 -4.45 25.11
C LYS A 6 -3.55 -4.89 25.60
N ASP A 7 -2.50 -4.32 24.99
CA ASP A 7 -1.10 -4.43 25.43
C ASP A 7 -0.26 -5.57 24.83
N PHE A 8 -0.26 -5.70 23.49
CA PHE A 8 0.82 -6.43 22.79
C PHE A 8 1.91 -5.46 22.29
N ASP A 9 2.85 -5.21 23.20
CA ASP A 9 4.27 -4.97 23.02
C ASP A 9 4.75 -4.04 21.88
N ASN A 10 4.77 -2.75 22.20
CA ASN A 10 5.68 -1.76 21.59
C ASN A 10 7.14 -1.90 22.11
N LYS A 11 7.43 -2.92 22.94
CA LYS A 11 8.74 -3.17 23.57
C LYS A 11 9.71 -3.98 22.71
N LEU A 12 9.24 -4.67 21.67
CA LEU A 12 10.12 -5.54 20.86
C LEU A 12 11.02 -4.79 19.86
N TYR A 13 10.81 -3.49 19.63
CA TYR A 13 11.63 -2.69 18.70
C TYR A 13 12.84 -1.98 19.33
N PHE A 14 13.10 -2.16 20.63
CA PHE A 14 14.22 -1.50 21.34
C PHE A 14 15.25 -2.46 21.96
N LYS A 15 15.20 -3.76 21.64
CA LYS A 15 16.15 -4.74 22.21
C LYS A 15 17.20 -5.13 21.17
N CYS A 16 18.16 -4.25 20.91
CA CYS A 16 19.53 -4.56 20.43
C CYS A 16 20.33 -3.27 20.17
N VAL A 17 20.71 -2.57 21.24
CA VAL A 17 21.96 -1.79 21.29
C VAL A 17 22.53 -2.02 22.69
N ASN A 18 23.46 -2.96 22.79
CA ASN A 18 24.29 -3.11 23.99
C ASN A 18 25.62 -3.73 23.53
N VAL A 19 26.51 -2.88 23.03
CA VAL A 19 27.93 -3.19 22.94
C VAL A 19 28.58 -2.31 24.00
N ARG A 20 28.94 -2.93 25.12
CA ARG A 20 29.68 -2.31 26.22
C ARG A 20 31.11 -2.04 25.76
N ASP A 21 31.46 -0.76 25.77
CA ASP A 21 32.58 -0.14 26.48
C ASP A 21 33.92 -0.88 26.48
N THR A 22 34.89 -0.27 25.79
CA THR A 22 36.28 -0.21 26.26
C THR A 22 36.49 1.15 26.93
N GLU A 23 37.10 1.08 28.10
CA GLU A 23 37.28 2.11 29.11
C GLU A 23 38.16 3.29 28.64
N ALA A 24 37.83 4.51 29.09
CA ALA A 24 38.78 5.43 29.72
C ALA A 24 38.03 6.62 30.32
N THR A 25 38.41 6.94 31.54
CA THR A 25 37.79 7.85 32.51
C THR A 25 38.26 9.31 32.35
N ASP A 26 37.38 10.25 32.72
CA ASP A 26 37.56 11.20 33.84
C ASP A 26 36.96 12.61 33.60
N ASP A 27 36.18 13.01 34.61
CA ASP A 27 36.04 14.33 35.21
C ASP A 27 35.24 15.51 34.58
N VAL A 28 34.03 15.68 35.14
CA VAL A 28 33.64 16.77 36.08
C VAL A 28 33.51 18.22 35.53
N ILE A 29 32.24 18.69 35.57
CA ILE A 29 31.73 20.01 35.99
C ILE A 29 31.54 21.16 34.96
N CYS A 30 30.36 21.77 35.11
CA CYS A 30 29.94 23.15 34.84
C CYS A 30 29.23 23.50 33.52
N ALA A 31 27.90 23.59 33.65
CA ALA A 31 27.11 24.82 33.56
C ALA A 31 26.99 25.53 32.19
N ASN A 32 25.72 25.60 31.77
CA ASN A 32 25.10 26.74 31.09
C ASN A 32 25.88 27.37 29.94
N LYS A 33 25.58 26.91 28.71
CA LYS A 33 25.51 27.86 27.60
C LYS A 33 24.44 27.47 26.59
N MET A 34 23.43 28.31 26.55
CA MET A 34 22.42 28.40 25.52
C MET A 34 23.11 29.00 24.30
N ASP A 35 23.59 28.16 23.37
CA ASP A 35 24.11 28.64 22.08
C ASP A 35 23.21 28.14 20.94
N THR A 36 22.45 29.12 20.47
CA THR A 36 21.72 29.19 19.21
C THR A 36 22.58 28.88 17.99
N CYS A 37 21.91 28.31 16.98
CA CYS A 37 22.36 28.04 15.62
C CYS A 37 23.21 29.16 14.99
N ARG A 38 24.30 28.79 14.29
CA ARG A 38 24.64 29.38 12.98
C ARG A 38 25.65 28.56 12.17
N SER A 39 25.20 28.18 10.98
CA SER A 39 25.91 28.29 9.69
C SER A 39 27.26 27.58 9.52
N GLY A 40 27.21 26.39 8.93
CA GLY A 40 28.32 25.82 8.14
C GLY A 40 27.91 25.77 6.67
N ASN A 41 28.61 26.54 5.83
CA ASN A 41 28.34 26.73 4.40
C ASN A 41 28.42 25.41 3.60
N VAL A 42 27.29 25.01 2.99
CA VAL A 42 27.26 24.20 1.78
C VAL A 42 26.60 25.04 0.70
N THR A 43 27.37 25.94 0.10
CA THR A 43 26.94 26.72 -1.08
C THR A 43 27.50 26.06 -2.32
N ALA A 44 26.73 25.16 -2.92
CA ALA A 44 26.85 24.82 -4.34
C ALA A 44 25.48 24.33 -4.88
N ASN A 45 24.68 25.30 -5.31
CA ASN A 45 23.78 25.21 -6.45
C ASN A 45 22.64 24.16 -6.39
N MET A 46 21.58 24.44 -5.64
CA MET A 46 20.24 23.89 -5.93
C MET A 46 19.23 25.03 -6.06
N LYS A 47 18.57 25.10 -7.23
CA LYS A 47 17.44 25.99 -7.50
C LYS A 47 16.32 25.74 -6.49
N GLY A 48 16.10 26.70 -5.59
CA GLY A 48 14.82 27.00 -4.94
C GLY A 48 13.97 25.82 -4.46
N THR A 49 14.51 24.93 -3.61
CA THR A 49 13.71 23.96 -2.87
C THR A 49 13.28 24.58 -1.55
N SER A 50 11.98 24.86 -1.38
CA SER A 50 11.44 25.33 -0.11
C SER A 50 11.54 24.22 0.92
N GLU A 51 12.42 24.31 1.92
CA GLU A 51 12.54 23.28 2.94
C GLU A 51 11.34 23.31 3.92
N PHE A 52 10.88 22.14 4.37
CA PHE A 52 9.79 22.02 5.34
C PHE A 52 10.17 21.00 6.43
N PHE A 53 10.80 21.49 7.49
CA PHE A 53 11.25 20.64 8.57
C PHE A 53 10.17 20.43 9.63
N VAL A 54 10.12 19.22 10.18
CA VAL A 54 9.31 18.86 11.35
C VAL A 54 10.14 18.01 12.29
N LYS A 55 9.83 18.07 13.60
CA LYS A 55 10.50 17.27 14.62
C LYS A 55 9.56 16.22 15.18
N TYR A 56 10.00 14.98 15.31
CA TYR A 56 9.23 13.92 15.95
C TYR A 56 10.17 12.99 16.70
N ARG A 57 9.88 12.72 17.99
CA ARG A 57 10.69 11.83 18.85
C ARG A 57 12.20 12.13 18.82
N GLY A 58 12.55 13.42 18.78
CA GLY A 58 13.94 13.87 18.77
C GLY A 58 14.66 13.77 17.42
N ARG A 59 13.98 13.35 16.34
CA ARG A 59 14.51 13.35 14.97
C ARG A 59 13.93 14.50 14.15
N VAL A 60 14.67 14.93 13.14
CA VAL A 60 14.27 15.98 12.19
C VAL A 60 13.94 15.34 10.86
N TYR A 61 12.81 15.73 10.27
CA TYR A 61 12.33 15.23 8.98
C TYR A 61 12.08 16.39 8.03
N ASP A 62 12.49 16.27 6.77
CA ASP A 62 12.12 17.21 5.69
C ASP A 62 10.97 16.63 4.87
N VAL A 63 9.75 17.10 5.15
CA VAL A 63 8.52 16.60 4.54
C VAL A 63 8.03 17.46 3.39
N ASN A 64 8.87 18.37 2.85
CA ASN A 64 8.45 19.28 1.78
C ASN A 64 7.90 18.54 0.56
N SER A 65 8.59 17.48 0.12
CA SER A 65 8.18 16.64 -1.01
C SER A 65 6.91 15.81 -0.72
N PHE A 66 6.53 15.64 0.55
CA PHE A 66 5.34 14.90 0.99
C PHE A 66 4.09 15.78 1.16
N LEU A 67 4.23 17.11 1.25
CA LEU A 67 3.12 18.02 1.59
C LEU A 67 1.87 17.83 0.72
N ASN A 68 2.04 17.57 -0.58
CA ASN A 68 0.94 17.38 -1.52
C ASN A 68 0.31 15.98 -1.44
N ASN A 69 1.02 15.02 -0.85
CA ASN A 69 0.60 13.61 -0.73
C ASN A 69 -0.03 13.31 0.64
N HIS A 70 -0.07 14.28 1.55
CA HIS A 70 -0.72 14.11 2.84
C HIS A 70 -2.25 13.98 2.67
N PRO A 71 -2.91 12.94 3.23
CA PRO A 71 -4.36 12.71 3.05
C PRO A 71 -5.27 13.86 3.53
N GLY A 72 -4.81 14.69 4.47
CA GLY A 72 -5.52 15.89 4.91
C GLY A 72 -5.30 17.12 4.02
N GLY A 73 -4.46 17.01 2.99
CA GLY A 73 -4.03 18.10 2.12
C GLY A 73 -2.90 18.95 2.72
N LYS A 74 -2.21 19.72 1.87
CA LYS A 74 -1.06 20.56 2.25
C LYS A 74 -1.39 21.57 3.36
N ASN A 75 -2.61 22.11 3.35
CA ASN A 75 -3.02 23.17 4.27
C ASN A 75 -3.09 22.71 5.73
N THR A 76 -3.27 21.40 5.99
CA THR A 76 -3.30 20.88 7.37
C THR A 76 -1.92 20.89 8.02
N LEU A 77 -0.87 20.81 7.20
CA LEU A 77 0.51 20.72 7.66
C LEU A 77 1.17 22.08 7.85
N GLY A 78 0.70 23.14 7.19
CA GLY A 78 1.36 24.46 7.17
C GLY A 78 1.72 25.04 8.55
N ARG A 79 0.87 24.81 9.56
CA ARG A 79 1.10 25.26 10.95
C ARG A 79 2.18 24.51 11.71
N PHE A 80 2.59 23.34 11.21
CA PHE A 80 3.58 22.48 11.85
C PHE A 80 4.99 22.69 11.31
N LYS A 81 5.18 23.65 10.39
CA LYS A 81 6.52 23.99 9.90
C LYS A 81 7.42 24.36 11.07
N ASP A 82 8.57 23.71 11.14
CA ASP A 82 9.60 23.88 12.17
C ASP A 82 9.10 23.56 13.60
N GLN A 83 7.98 22.83 13.75
CA GLN A 83 7.41 22.43 15.03
C GLN A 83 7.68 20.98 15.41
N VAL A 84 7.42 20.67 16.70
CA VAL A 84 7.45 19.32 17.27
C VAL A 84 6.07 18.66 17.12
N LEU A 85 6.04 17.49 16.49
CA LEU A 85 4.84 16.76 16.12
C LEU A 85 4.33 15.78 17.18
N ASP A 86 5.10 15.50 18.25
CA ASP A 86 4.77 14.48 19.25
C ASP A 86 3.33 14.61 19.79
N GLY A 87 2.92 15.82 20.19
CA GLY A 87 1.55 16.07 20.66
C GLY A 87 0.48 16.10 19.55
N ALA A 88 0.87 16.34 18.30
CA ALA A 88 -0.05 16.33 17.15
C ALA A 88 -0.34 14.91 16.67
N LEU A 89 0.69 14.06 16.59
CA LEU A 89 0.58 12.65 16.19
C LEU A 89 -0.08 11.77 17.26
N VAL A 90 -0.04 12.17 18.53
CA VAL A 90 -0.85 11.54 19.59
C VAL A 90 -2.35 11.89 19.43
N ARG A 91 -2.67 13.15 19.13
CA ARG A 91 -4.06 13.59 18.92
C ARG A 91 -4.66 13.03 17.62
N HIS A 92 -3.83 12.84 16.62
CA HIS A 92 -4.19 12.29 15.32
C HIS A 92 -3.30 11.07 15.04
N PRO A 93 -3.64 9.89 15.58
CA PRO A 93 -2.86 8.69 15.38
C PRO A 93 -2.89 8.26 13.91
N HIS A 94 -1.73 7.82 13.42
CA HIS A 94 -1.55 7.31 12.06
C HIS A 94 -1.31 5.79 12.08
N SER A 95 -1.44 5.14 10.92
CA SER A 95 -1.14 3.72 10.75
C SER A 95 0.37 3.43 10.87
N LYS A 96 0.74 2.16 11.08
CA LYS A 96 2.15 1.73 11.11
C LYS A 96 2.90 2.09 9.82
N SER A 97 2.25 1.89 8.67
CA SER A 97 2.82 2.21 7.35
C SER A 97 3.07 3.71 7.18
N ALA A 98 2.22 4.58 7.75
CA ALA A 98 2.45 6.02 7.72
C ALA A 98 3.68 6.43 8.55
N TYR A 99 3.92 5.80 9.71
CA TYR A 99 5.16 6.02 10.46
C TYR A 99 6.38 5.48 9.71
N TYR A 100 6.27 4.35 9.01
CA TYR A 100 7.36 3.84 8.16
C TYR A 100 7.64 4.71 6.95
N LEU A 101 6.61 5.31 6.34
CA LEU A 101 6.79 6.28 5.27
C LEU A 101 7.45 7.57 5.78
N LEU A 102 7.15 8.01 7.01
CA LEU A 102 7.79 9.18 7.62
C LEU A 102 9.32 9.01 7.71
N GLU A 103 9.80 7.78 7.93
CA GLU A 103 11.23 7.46 8.03
C GLU A 103 12.01 7.73 6.73
N GLU A 104 11.37 7.76 5.57
CA GLU A 104 11.99 8.18 4.29
C GLU A 104 12.45 9.65 4.32
N PHE A 105 11.78 10.48 5.10
CA PHE A 105 12.00 11.93 5.15
C PHE A 105 12.99 12.35 6.24
N ALA A 106 13.61 11.41 6.96
CA ALA A 106 14.53 11.72 8.04
C ALA A 106 15.83 12.38 7.53
N VAL A 107 16.20 13.52 8.11
CA VAL A 107 17.39 14.30 7.70
C VAL A 107 18.70 13.62 8.14
N HIS A 108 18.70 12.92 9.28
CA HIS A 108 19.90 12.29 9.84
C HIS A 108 19.64 10.90 10.43
N ARG A 109 20.61 10.01 10.22
CA ARG A 109 20.77 8.66 10.79
C ARG A 109 19.61 7.70 10.49
N GLN A 110 19.81 6.99 9.39
CA GLN A 110 18.85 6.06 8.83
C GLN A 110 19.52 4.71 8.51
N GLU A 111 20.56 4.30 9.26
CA GLU A 111 21.44 3.14 8.95
C GLU A 111 20.66 1.91 8.50
N ARG A 112 19.69 1.42 9.29
CA ARG A 112 18.89 0.24 8.94
C ARG A 112 18.02 0.42 7.69
N TYR A 113 17.47 1.61 7.47
CA TYR A 113 16.64 1.87 6.29
C TYR A 113 17.54 2.05 5.06
N ASN A 114 18.67 2.75 5.17
CA ASN A 114 19.69 2.83 4.13
C ASN A 114 20.21 1.43 3.76
N GLU A 115 20.54 0.60 4.74
CA GLU A 115 20.93 -0.81 4.54
C GLU A 115 19.88 -1.60 3.75
N CYS A 116 18.59 -1.34 3.99
CA CYS A 116 17.51 -1.96 3.23
C CYS A 116 17.39 -1.36 1.81
N GLU A 117 17.45 -0.04 1.67
CA GLU A 117 17.31 0.62 0.38
C GLU A 117 18.50 0.36 -0.57
N ASP A 118 19.69 0.17 -0.01
CA ASP A 118 20.94 -0.16 -0.72
C ASP A 118 20.97 -1.61 -1.24
N LEU A 119 19.97 -2.43 -0.89
CA LEU A 119 19.83 -3.79 -1.41
C LEU A 119 19.53 -3.84 -2.91
N VAL A 120 19.06 -2.73 -3.49
CA VAL A 120 18.69 -2.63 -4.90
C VAL A 120 19.33 -1.45 -5.57
N ASN A 121 19.66 -1.63 -6.84
CA ASN A 121 19.95 -0.54 -7.75
C ASN A 121 18.62 0.04 -8.29
N TRP A 122 18.30 1.24 -7.82
CA TRP A 122 17.09 1.98 -8.21
C TRP A 122 17.09 2.51 -9.65
N ASP A 123 18.27 2.62 -10.29
CA ASP A 123 18.40 3.03 -11.68
C ASP A 123 18.25 1.86 -12.66
N ALA A 124 18.05 0.65 -12.13
CA ALA A 124 17.86 -0.57 -12.90
C ALA A 124 16.45 -1.18 -12.66
N PRO A 125 15.95 -2.02 -13.59
CA PRO A 125 14.67 -2.72 -13.42
C PRO A 125 14.64 -3.54 -12.14
N ILE A 126 13.60 -3.35 -11.32
CA ILE A 126 13.58 -3.88 -9.95
C ILE A 126 13.17 -5.35 -9.88
N LEU A 127 12.36 -5.83 -10.85
CA LEU A 127 11.67 -7.12 -10.72
C LEU A 127 12.65 -8.30 -10.61
N ARG A 128 13.74 -8.26 -11.38
CA ARG A 128 14.81 -9.28 -11.32
C ARG A 128 15.60 -9.23 -10.01
N GLN A 129 15.82 -8.02 -9.47
CA GLN A 129 16.56 -7.82 -8.22
C GLN A 129 15.77 -8.34 -7.03
N VAL A 130 14.46 -8.04 -7.01
CA VAL A 130 13.51 -8.46 -5.97
C VAL A 130 13.46 -9.98 -5.81
N GLY A 131 13.37 -10.71 -6.92
CA GLY A 131 13.38 -12.18 -6.88
C GLY A 131 14.63 -12.80 -6.25
N LEU A 132 15.73 -12.05 -6.13
CA LEU A 132 17.00 -12.52 -5.57
C LEU A 132 17.21 -12.14 -4.08
N MET A 133 16.28 -11.40 -3.47
CA MET A 133 16.45 -10.85 -2.12
C MET A 133 16.36 -11.88 -0.99
N GLY A 134 15.67 -13.00 -1.21
CA GLY A 134 15.51 -14.07 -0.22
C GLY A 134 14.92 -13.60 1.11
N ASP A 135 15.68 -13.74 2.20
CA ASP A 135 15.26 -13.41 3.57
C ASP A 135 14.98 -11.93 3.80
N ARG A 136 15.71 -11.05 3.10
CA ARG A 136 15.63 -9.60 3.25
C ARG A 136 14.42 -8.96 2.55
N TYR A 137 13.77 -9.72 1.66
CA TYR A 137 12.64 -9.25 0.87
C TYR A 137 11.51 -8.68 1.72
N TRP A 138 11.12 -9.40 2.78
CA TRP A 138 9.94 -9.07 3.57
C TRP A 138 10.09 -7.76 4.35
N GLU A 139 11.28 -7.48 4.86
CA GLU A 139 11.56 -6.22 5.52
C GLU A 139 11.59 -5.08 4.49
N TRP A 140 12.34 -5.27 3.40
CA TRP A 140 12.49 -4.28 2.35
C TRP A 140 11.17 -3.83 1.70
N VAL A 141 10.25 -4.78 1.42
CA VAL A 141 8.97 -4.47 0.75
C VAL A 141 8.01 -3.68 1.64
N ASN A 142 8.13 -3.83 2.97
CA ASN A 142 7.27 -3.16 3.95
C ASN A 142 7.84 -1.83 4.44
N LEU A 143 8.93 -1.36 3.82
CA LEU A 143 9.50 -0.03 4.01
C LEU A 143 9.11 0.84 2.81
N PRO A 144 8.07 1.69 2.94
CA PRO A 144 7.57 2.48 1.83
C PRO A 144 8.61 3.49 1.32
N VAL A 145 8.51 3.80 0.03
CA VAL A 145 9.25 4.84 -0.67
C VAL A 145 8.29 5.69 -1.52
N ASN A 146 8.61 6.96 -1.67
CA ASN A 146 7.88 7.94 -2.46
C ASN A 146 8.67 8.27 -3.74
N ARG A 147 8.86 7.24 -4.58
CA ARG A 147 9.52 7.39 -5.88
C ARG A 147 8.91 6.46 -6.94
N PRO A 148 8.93 6.85 -8.22
CA PRO A 148 8.51 5.94 -9.29
C PRO A 148 9.48 4.76 -9.39
N ILE A 149 8.91 3.56 -9.58
CA ILE A 149 9.68 2.31 -9.71
C ILE A 149 9.56 1.79 -11.14
N ARG A 150 10.68 1.36 -11.74
CA ARG A 150 10.69 0.67 -13.04
C ARG A 150 10.73 -0.85 -12.83
N PHE A 151 9.78 -1.60 -13.40
CA PHE A 151 9.69 -3.05 -13.20
C PHE A 151 10.52 -3.81 -14.22
N PHE A 152 10.40 -3.44 -15.49
CA PHE A 152 10.95 -4.19 -16.61
C PHE A 152 12.05 -3.43 -17.35
N GLN A 153 12.98 -4.18 -17.94
CA GLN A 153 13.96 -3.61 -18.85
C GLN A 153 13.30 -3.15 -20.16
N SER A 154 12.43 -3.99 -20.72
CA SER A 154 11.67 -3.69 -21.94
C SER A 154 10.62 -2.61 -21.71
N ASP A 155 10.58 -1.60 -22.58
CA ASP A 155 9.58 -0.54 -22.55
C ASP A 155 8.16 -1.08 -22.77
N ILE A 156 8.01 -2.13 -23.59
CA ILE A 156 6.69 -2.73 -23.86
C ILE A 156 6.12 -3.36 -22.59
N LEU A 157 6.92 -4.16 -21.88
CA LEU A 157 6.50 -4.79 -20.62
C LEU A 157 6.26 -3.75 -19.52
N GLU A 158 7.06 -2.68 -19.52
CA GLU A 158 6.86 -1.56 -18.60
C GLU A 158 5.52 -0.86 -18.86
N ILE A 159 5.17 -0.60 -20.12
CA ILE A 159 3.87 -0.02 -20.50
C ILE A 159 2.72 -0.95 -20.08
N LEU A 160 2.84 -2.26 -20.32
CA LEU A 160 1.82 -3.25 -19.92
C LEU A 160 1.66 -3.37 -18.39
N SER A 161 2.66 -2.95 -17.61
CA SER A 161 2.58 -2.92 -16.15
C SER A 161 1.81 -1.71 -15.60
N ILE A 162 1.61 -0.68 -16.42
CA ILE A 162 0.92 0.56 -16.02
C ILE A 162 -0.58 0.37 -16.21
N THR A 163 -1.34 0.55 -15.14
CA THR A 163 -2.80 0.48 -15.18
C THR A 163 -3.38 1.76 -14.58
N PRO A 164 -3.74 2.76 -15.41
CA PRO A 164 -4.44 3.94 -14.94
C PRO A 164 -5.81 3.58 -14.35
N TRP A 165 -6.23 4.33 -13.33
CA TRP A 165 -7.49 4.09 -12.61
C TRP A 165 -8.72 4.01 -13.54
N TYR A 166 -8.76 4.81 -14.61
CA TYR A 166 -9.89 4.86 -15.54
C TYR A 166 -10.03 3.61 -16.42
N LEU A 167 -9.00 2.75 -16.54
CA LEU A 167 -9.12 1.49 -17.28
C LEU A 167 -10.09 0.52 -16.59
N VAL A 168 -10.21 0.60 -15.26
CA VAL A 168 -11.09 -0.28 -14.50
C VAL A 168 -12.56 -0.07 -14.89
N PRO A 169 -13.15 1.15 -14.81
CA PRO A 169 -14.53 1.34 -15.25
C PRO A 169 -14.73 1.07 -16.74
N ILE A 170 -13.77 1.43 -17.62
CA ILE A 170 -13.88 1.19 -19.07
C ILE A 170 -14.05 -0.31 -19.39
N VAL A 171 -13.29 -1.18 -18.71
CA VAL A 171 -13.37 -2.63 -18.95
C VAL A 171 -14.57 -3.26 -18.26
N TRP A 172 -14.81 -2.91 -16.99
CA TRP A 172 -15.76 -3.66 -16.16
C TRP A 172 -17.21 -3.18 -16.28
N ILE A 173 -17.47 -1.90 -16.57
CA ILE A 173 -18.84 -1.40 -16.72
C ILE A 173 -19.58 -2.12 -17.87
N PRO A 174 -19.04 -2.23 -19.09
CA PRO A 174 -19.73 -2.94 -20.18
C PRO A 174 -20.02 -4.40 -19.85
N ILE A 175 -19.08 -5.07 -19.17
CA ILE A 175 -19.22 -6.47 -18.74
C ILE A 175 -20.37 -6.59 -17.72
N VAL A 176 -20.39 -5.73 -16.70
CA VAL A 176 -21.47 -5.70 -15.70
C VAL A 176 -22.83 -5.44 -16.36
N THR A 177 -22.91 -4.45 -17.24
CA THR A 177 -24.15 -4.13 -17.97
C THR A 177 -24.65 -5.32 -18.77
N TYR A 178 -23.76 -6.03 -19.47
CA TYR A 178 -24.12 -7.25 -20.19
C TYR A 178 -24.67 -8.35 -19.26
N PHE A 179 -23.98 -8.63 -18.16
CA PHE A 179 -24.43 -9.65 -17.19
C PHE A 179 -25.77 -9.29 -16.55
N ILE A 180 -26.00 -8.01 -16.22
CA ILE A 180 -27.28 -7.51 -15.72
C ILE A 180 -28.36 -7.71 -16.78
N TYR A 181 -28.11 -7.30 -18.02
CA TYR A 181 -29.09 -7.43 -19.11
C TYR A 181 -29.53 -8.89 -19.31
N VAL A 182 -28.57 -9.81 -19.47
CA VAL A 182 -28.86 -11.23 -19.65
C VAL A 182 -29.56 -11.81 -18.42
N GLY A 183 -29.09 -11.46 -17.22
CA GLY A 183 -29.69 -11.89 -15.96
C GLY A 183 -31.15 -11.43 -15.81
N CYS A 184 -31.47 -10.18 -16.18
CA CYS A 184 -32.83 -9.66 -16.17
C CYS A 184 -33.72 -10.41 -17.15
N VAL A 185 -33.29 -10.57 -18.41
CA VAL A 185 -34.06 -11.27 -19.45
C VAL A 185 -34.41 -12.70 -19.02
N LEU A 186 -33.46 -13.42 -18.41
CA LEU A 186 -33.65 -14.78 -17.93
C LEU A 186 -34.57 -14.91 -16.69
N ASN A 187 -34.80 -13.82 -15.95
CA ASN A 187 -35.65 -13.81 -14.76
C ASN A 187 -37.01 -13.12 -14.97
N ILE A 188 -37.32 -12.68 -16.20
CA ILE A 188 -38.63 -12.14 -16.52
C ILE A 188 -39.69 -13.24 -16.32
N SER A 189 -40.69 -12.91 -15.50
CA SER A 189 -41.83 -13.77 -15.18
C SER A 189 -43.10 -12.91 -15.25
N THR A 190 -44.26 -13.56 -15.38
CA THR A 190 -45.57 -12.88 -15.36
C THR A 190 -45.82 -12.14 -14.05
N ASN A 191 -45.19 -12.57 -12.95
CA ASN A 191 -45.24 -11.88 -11.67
C ASN A 191 -44.01 -10.96 -11.50
N LEU A 192 -44.24 -9.66 -11.62
CA LEU A 192 -43.21 -8.62 -11.50
C LEU A 192 -42.52 -8.62 -10.13
N VAL A 193 -43.26 -8.89 -9.05
CA VAL A 193 -42.71 -8.90 -7.67
C VAL A 193 -41.70 -10.04 -7.52
N VAL A 194 -42.05 -11.24 -8.00
CA VAL A 194 -41.17 -12.41 -7.95
C VAL A 194 -39.92 -12.18 -8.79
N SER A 195 -40.05 -11.60 -9.99
CA SER A 195 -38.92 -11.27 -10.86
C SER A 195 -37.95 -10.29 -10.18
N SER A 196 -38.49 -9.20 -9.63
CA SER A 196 -37.71 -8.14 -8.96
C SER A 196 -36.98 -8.67 -7.73
N GLN A 197 -37.66 -9.49 -6.92
CA GLN A 197 -37.07 -10.11 -5.74
C GLN A 197 -35.89 -11.02 -6.10
N ARG A 198 -36.05 -11.89 -7.10
CA ARG A 198 -34.96 -12.78 -7.56
C ARG A 198 -33.76 -12.00 -8.06
N ILE A 199 -34.01 -10.92 -8.81
CA ILE A 199 -32.94 -10.09 -9.35
C ILE A 199 -32.15 -9.43 -8.22
N LEU A 200 -32.86 -8.75 -7.31
CA LEU A 200 -32.25 -8.04 -6.20
C LEU A 200 -31.48 -8.97 -5.26
N MET A 201 -32.05 -10.12 -4.92
CA MET A 201 -31.40 -11.11 -4.05
C MET A 201 -30.13 -11.67 -4.68
N SER A 202 -30.18 -12.02 -5.96
CA SER A 202 -29.01 -12.58 -6.67
C SER A 202 -27.88 -11.56 -6.80
N PHE A 203 -28.22 -10.31 -7.14
CA PHE A 203 -27.25 -9.23 -7.26
C PHE A 203 -26.59 -8.89 -5.91
N THR A 204 -27.40 -8.76 -4.85
CA THR A 204 -26.92 -8.47 -3.50
C THR A 204 -26.03 -9.60 -2.97
N LEU A 205 -26.40 -10.86 -3.23
CA LEU A 205 -25.56 -12.02 -2.92
C LEU A 205 -24.20 -11.94 -3.63
N GLY A 206 -24.17 -11.50 -4.89
CA GLY A 206 -22.92 -11.27 -5.62
C GLY A 206 -21.99 -10.25 -4.93
N ILE A 207 -22.54 -9.13 -4.47
CA ILE A 207 -21.79 -8.12 -3.70
C ILE A 207 -21.26 -8.71 -2.39
N LEU A 208 -22.08 -9.48 -1.66
CA LEU A 208 -21.66 -10.14 -0.42
C LEU A 208 -20.55 -11.16 -0.65
N ILE A 209 -20.64 -11.95 -1.74
CA ILE A 209 -19.57 -12.88 -2.13
C ILE A 209 -18.29 -12.10 -2.43
N TRP A 210 -18.38 -10.93 -3.09
CA TRP A 210 -17.22 -10.08 -3.33
C TRP A 210 -16.56 -9.63 -2.04
N THR A 211 -17.30 -9.08 -1.06
CA THR A 211 -16.69 -8.56 0.18
C THR A 211 -15.97 -9.65 0.97
N ILE A 212 -16.54 -10.86 1.02
CA ILE A 212 -15.88 -12.03 1.62
C ILE A 212 -14.61 -12.38 0.83
N MET A 213 -14.71 -12.51 -0.49
CA MET A 213 -13.58 -12.87 -1.35
C MET A 213 -12.45 -11.84 -1.26
N GLU A 214 -12.76 -10.55 -1.33
CA GLU A 214 -11.82 -9.44 -1.20
C GLU A 214 -11.04 -9.55 0.10
N TYR A 215 -11.74 -9.72 1.23
CA TYR A 215 -11.10 -9.88 2.53
C TYR A 215 -10.15 -11.07 2.58
N PHE A 216 -10.57 -12.25 2.10
CA PHE A 216 -9.72 -13.44 2.11
C PHE A 216 -8.53 -13.32 1.15
N VAL A 217 -8.75 -12.86 -0.07
CA VAL A 217 -7.68 -12.67 -1.07
C VAL A 217 -6.67 -11.66 -0.57
N HIS A 218 -7.12 -10.50 -0.11
CA HIS A 218 -6.23 -9.46 0.38
C HIS A 218 -5.46 -9.92 1.63
N ARG A 219 -6.16 -10.42 2.65
CA ARG A 219 -5.53 -10.78 3.94
C ARG A 219 -4.68 -12.04 3.87
N LYS A 220 -5.05 -13.04 3.06
CA LYS A 220 -4.40 -14.36 3.07
C LYS A 220 -3.52 -14.64 1.86
N ILE A 221 -3.86 -14.10 0.69
CA ILE A 221 -3.08 -14.32 -0.54
C ILE A 221 -2.10 -13.17 -0.74
N PHE A 222 -2.58 -11.94 -0.73
CA PHE A 222 -1.75 -10.77 -1.02
C PHE A 222 -0.78 -10.42 0.10
N HIS A 223 -1.16 -10.67 1.36
CA HIS A 223 -0.28 -10.55 2.53
C HIS A 223 0.44 -11.85 2.93
N LEU A 224 0.45 -12.86 2.05
CA LEU A 224 1.21 -14.08 2.29
C LEU A 224 2.70 -13.78 2.23
N LYS A 225 3.44 -14.07 3.32
CA LYS A 225 4.90 -14.00 3.29
C LYS A 225 5.46 -15.08 2.36
N PRO A 226 6.12 -14.71 1.23
CA PRO A 226 6.67 -15.71 0.33
C PRO A 226 7.85 -16.44 1.00
N PRO A 227 8.05 -17.73 0.71
CA PRO A 227 9.19 -18.48 1.21
C PRO A 227 10.47 -17.97 0.56
N HIS A 228 11.50 -17.83 1.39
CA HIS A 228 12.75 -17.12 1.04
C HIS A 228 13.59 -17.81 -0.04
N ASN A 229 13.37 -19.11 -0.24
CA ASN A 229 14.05 -19.89 -1.28
C ASN A 229 13.42 -19.76 -2.68
N SER A 230 12.19 -19.23 -2.79
CA SER A 230 11.45 -19.19 -4.06
C SER A 230 11.49 -17.81 -4.70
N LYS A 231 12.41 -17.65 -5.65
CA LYS A 231 12.54 -16.42 -6.45
C LYS A 231 11.25 -16.05 -7.17
N LEU A 232 10.55 -17.06 -7.70
CA LEU A 232 9.30 -16.90 -8.42
C LEU A 232 8.19 -16.38 -7.52
N LEU A 233 8.03 -16.95 -6.32
CA LEU A 233 6.95 -16.55 -5.42
C LEU A 233 7.19 -15.16 -4.80
N ILE A 234 8.45 -14.80 -4.54
CA ILE A 234 8.85 -13.44 -4.17
C ILE A 234 8.48 -12.44 -5.29
N THR A 235 8.83 -12.78 -6.53
CA THR A 235 8.54 -11.94 -7.70
C THR A 235 7.04 -11.75 -7.92
N LEU A 236 6.25 -12.84 -7.81
CA LEU A 236 4.79 -12.79 -7.95
C LEU A 236 4.14 -11.99 -6.83
N HIS A 237 4.59 -12.16 -5.58
CA HIS A 237 4.10 -11.35 -4.47
C HIS A 237 4.38 -9.86 -4.72
N PHE A 238 5.59 -9.51 -5.16
CA PHE A 238 5.92 -8.11 -5.49
C PHE A 238 5.01 -7.55 -6.59
N LEU A 239 4.80 -8.31 -7.67
CA LEU A 239 3.97 -7.88 -8.79
C LEU A 239 2.49 -7.70 -8.42
N PHE A 240 1.95 -8.55 -7.54
CA PHE A 240 0.54 -8.52 -7.18
C PHE A 240 0.20 -7.57 -6.03
N HIS A 241 1.08 -7.44 -5.02
CA HIS A 241 0.79 -6.61 -3.84
C HIS A 241 2.00 -5.91 -3.23
N GLY A 242 3.18 -6.53 -3.27
CA GLY A 242 4.38 -5.97 -2.63
C GLY A 242 4.77 -4.59 -3.18
N ASN A 243 4.54 -4.34 -4.46
CA ASN A 243 4.78 -3.01 -5.04
C ASN A 243 3.89 -1.92 -4.43
N HIS A 244 2.65 -2.23 -4.03
CA HIS A 244 1.77 -1.28 -3.37
C HIS A 244 2.31 -0.93 -1.97
N HIS A 245 2.79 -1.91 -1.20
CA HIS A 245 3.46 -1.64 0.08
C HIS A 245 4.74 -0.81 -0.08
N LYS A 246 5.50 -1.11 -1.13
CA LYS A 246 6.77 -0.43 -1.39
C LYS A 246 6.57 0.99 -1.92
N ALA A 247 5.64 1.22 -2.83
CA ALA A 247 5.36 2.54 -3.41
C ALA A 247 3.86 2.86 -3.35
N PRO A 248 3.31 3.15 -2.15
CA PRO A 248 1.87 3.33 -1.95
C PRO A 248 1.30 4.56 -2.69
N LEU A 249 2.16 5.49 -3.10
CA LEU A 249 1.80 6.72 -3.80
C LEU A 249 1.98 6.61 -5.33
N ASP A 250 2.37 5.44 -5.88
CA ASP A 250 2.47 5.24 -7.33
C ASP A 250 1.09 5.05 -7.97
N GLY A 251 0.46 6.17 -8.35
CA GLY A 251 -0.85 6.17 -9.00
C GLY A 251 -0.91 5.47 -10.36
N ARG A 252 0.22 5.08 -10.96
CA ARG A 252 0.25 4.34 -12.24
C ARG A 252 -0.03 2.86 -12.06
N ARG A 253 0.12 2.33 -10.85
CA ARG A 253 0.06 0.89 -10.54
C ARG A 253 -0.80 0.54 -9.33
N LEU A 254 -1.61 1.50 -8.89
CA LEU A 254 -2.53 1.31 -7.76
C LEU A 254 -3.55 0.21 -8.03
N VAL A 255 -4.04 0.11 -9.26
CA VAL A 255 -5.09 -0.84 -9.63
C VAL A 255 -4.53 -2.08 -10.31
N PHE A 256 -5.15 -3.23 -10.02
CA PHE A 256 -4.74 -4.50 -10.58
C PHE A 256 -4.95 -4.54 -12.11
N PRO A 257 -3.98 -5.01 -12.91
CA PRO A 257 -4.09 -5.00 -14.37
C PRO A 257 -5.33 -5.75 -14.88
N PRO A 258 -6.08 -5.21 -15.86
CA PRO A 258 -7.30 -5.82 -16.38
C PRO A 258 -7.08 -7.21 -16.96
N VAL A 259 -5.93 -7.45 -17.60
CA VAL A 259 -5.60 -8.75 -18.23
C VAL A 259 -5.67 -9.89 -17.21
N PHE A 260 -4.98 -9.74 -16.07
CA PHE A 260 -5.02 -10.75 -15.01
C PHE A 260 -6.40 -10.84 -14.36
N SER A 261 -7.06 -9.69 -14.17
CA SER A 261 -8.42 -9.65 -13.63
C SER A 261 -9.43 -10.41 -14.50
N VAL A 262 -9.33 -10.35 -15.84
CA VAL A 262 -10.22 -11.05 -16.77
C VAL A 262 -10.02 -12.57 -16.69
N ILE A 263 -8.78 -13.03 -16.55
CA ILE A 263 -8.48 -14.46 -16.36
C ILE A 263 -9.15 -14.98 -15.08
N VAL A 264 -8.97 -14.26 -13.96
CA VAL A 264 -9.59 -14.61 -12.68
C VAL A 264 -11.11 -14.57 -12.78
N ALA A 265 -11.68 -13.54 -13.41
CA ALA A 265 -13.13 -13.42 -13.63
C ALA A 265 -13.68 -14.57 -14.48
N GLY A 266 -12.94 -15.02 -15.49
CA GLY A 266 -13.29 -16.19 -16.29
C GLY A 266 -13.37 -17.47 -15.46
N ILE A 267 -12.38 -17.72 -14.60
CA ILE A 267 -12.38 -18.87 -13.67
C ILE A 267 -13.59 -18.79 -12.72
N LEU A 268 -13.82 -17.62 -12.11
CA LEU A 268 -14.97 -17.39 -11.23
C LEU A 268 -16.31 -17.60 -11.96
N TRP A 269 -16.40 -17.21 -13.23
CA TRP A 269 -17.60 -17.43 -14.04
C TRP A 269 -17.92 -18.92 -14.22
N TYR A 270 -16.92 -19.76 -14.47
CA TYR A 270 -17.12 -21.21 -14.54
C TYR A 270 -17.54 -21.80 -13.20
N ILE A 271 -16.94 -21.32 -12.10
CA ILE A 271 -17.33 -21.74 -10.74
C ILE A 271 -18.78 -21.34 -10.44
N TYR A 272 -19.19 -20.12 -10.78
CA TYR A 272 -20.57 -19.67 -10.57
C TYR A 272 -21.59 -20.48 -11.37
N LYS A 273 -21.29 -20.84 -12.63
CA LYS A 273 -22.16 -21.72 -13.42
C LYS A 273 -22.24 -23.14 -12.85
N ALA A 274 -21.21 -23.61 -12.14
CA ALA A 274 -21.21 -24.92 -11.53
C ALA A 274 -22.01 -24.97 -10.21
N ILE A 275 -22.01 -23.87 -9.45
CA ILE A 275 -22.65 -23.79 -8.12
C ILE A 275 -24.09 -23.29 -8.21
N PHE A 276 -24.36 -22.31 -9.07
CA PHE A 276 -25.65 -21.61 -9.13
C PHE A 276 -26.40 -21.89 -10.43
N PRO A 277 -27.74 -21.87 -10.41
CA PRO A 277 -28.53 -21.86 -11.64
C PRO A 277 -28.12 -20.71 -12.56
N VAL A 278 -28.09 -20.96 -13.87
CA VAL A 278 -27.66 -19.99 -14.88
C VAL A 278 -28.45 -18.67 -14.80
N THR A 279 -29.72 -18.73 -14.39
CA THR A 279 -30.59 -17.57 -14.17
C THR A 279 -30.08 -16.65 -13.05
N MET A 280 -29.45 -17.21 -12.01
CA MET A 280 -28.86 -16.45 -10.89
C MET A 280 -27.40 -16.09 -11.15
N ALA A 281 -26.65 -16.98 -11.78
CA ALA A 281 -25.20 -16.86 -11.97
C ALA A 281 -24.79 -15.55 -12.66
N HIS A 282 -25.54 -15.10 -13.67
CA HIS A 282 -25.27 -13.83 -14.35
C HIS A 282 -25.40 -12.62 -13.41
N LEU A 283 -26.44 -12.58 -12.58
CA LEU A 283 -26.68 -11.49 -11.64
C LEU A 283 -25.72 -11.53 -10.45
N ILE A 284 -25.37 -12.72 -9.97
CA ILE A 284 -24.33 -12.90 -8.95
C ILE A 284 -22.98 -12.42 -9.49
N ALA A 285 -22.62 -12.78 -10.73
CA ALA A 285 -21.40 -12.31 -11.37
C ALA A 285 -21.39 -10.79 -11.54
N ALA A 286 -22.52 -10.20 -11.97
CA ALA A 286 -22.67 -8.75 -12.06
C ALA A 286 -22.50 -8.07 -10.69
N GLY A 287 -23.13 -8.60 -9.64
CA GLY A 287 -22.99 -8.09 -8.27
C GLY A 287 -21.56 -8.20 -7.76
N ASN A 288 -20.86 -9.29 -8.06
CA ASN A 288 -19.48 -9.49 -7.66
C ASN A 288 -18.52 -8.48 -8.34
N ILE A 289 -18.66 -8.31 -9.65
CA ILE A 289 -17.86 -7.34 -10.41
C ILE A 289 -18.21 -5.91 -10.00
N MET A 290 -19.48 -5.62 -9.69
CA MET A 290 -19.88 -4.33 -9.14
C MET A 290 -19.25 -4.08 -7.76
N GLY A 291 -19.24 -5.08 -6.88
CA GLY A 291 -18.54 -5.04 -5.60
C GLY A 291 -17.06 -4.68 -5.80
N LYS A 292 -16.40 -5.33 -6.76
CA LYS A 292 -15.03 -4.98 -7.17
C LYS A 292 -14.89 -3.52 -7.55
N LEU A 293 -15.80 -2.97 -8.36
CA LEU A 293 -15.77 -1.57 -8.81
C LEU A 293 -15.85 -0.56 -7.66
N TYR A 294 -16.63 -0.85 -6.61
CA TYR A 294 -16.69 0.00 -5.42
C TYR A 294 -15.54 -0.27 -4.44
N GLY A 295 -15.04 -1.50 -4.38
CA GLY A 295 -13.89 -1.92 -3.58
C GLY A 295 -12.53 -1.48 -4.13
N ILE A 296 -12.48 -0.80 -5.29
CA ILE A 296 -11.23 -0.31 -5.92
C ILE A 296 -10.38 0.57 -4.98
N SER A 297 -10.93 1.04 -3.85
CA SER A 297 -10.20 1.87 -2.89
C SER A 297 -9.36 1.11 -1.84
N LEU A 298 -9.27 -0.23 -1.87
CA LEU A 298 -8.64 -1.01 -0.78
C LEU A 298 -7.57 -2.03 -1.20
N LEU A 299 -6.93 -1.82 -2.36
CA LEU A 299 -5.65 -2.47 -2.67
C LEU A 299 -4.48 -1.50 -2.55
#